data_AF-A0A5A9GX26-F1
#
_entry.id   AF-A0A5A9GX26-F1
#
_cell.length_a   1.000
_cell.length_b   1.000
_cell.length_c   1.000
_cell.angle_alpha   90.00
_cell.angle_beta   90.00
_cell.angle_gamma   90.00
#
_symmetry.space_group_name_H-M   'P 1'
#
loop_
_entity.id
_entity.type
_entity.pdbx_description
1 polymer ?
#
loop_
_entity_poly.entity_id
_entity_poly.type
_entity_poly.pdbx_seq_one_letter_code
_entity_poly.pdbx_strand_id
1 'polypeptide(L)'
;MTPSLAFAAALLFLSHALPSWPGVRPVLIARLGRSGFATLHSVGSLVTLTLFVLAYRAADGGEVLFTPFDWAAPLVAAVMPIVFLLLVARVTTRFGSQGAPNPPRGIYRLTRAPGSLALLLWALAHLNATGDGRRVLLFGTMAAITLFALVKNEVVLRRTSAGRAFRAETALLPLTGPQGWRGALSGLAEMGPARLAGGLAAYGGMLMLHPLLFGVDPLYWIG
;
A
#
# COMPACT_ATOMS: atom_id res chain seq x y z
N MET A 1 29.38 3.08 -9.56
CA MET A 1 29.12 2.04 -8.54
C MET A 1 27.64 2.09 -8.20
N THR A 2 26.89 1.01 -8.39
CA THR A 2 25.48 0.94 -7.96
C THR A 2 25.42 0.91 -6.44
N PRO A 3 24.56 1.70 -5.77
CA PRO A 3 24.41 1.61 -4.33
C PRO A 3 23.95 0.21 -3.92
N SER A 4 24.27 -0.21 -2.69
CA SER A 4 23.74 -1.48 -2.16
C SER A 4 22.22 -1.43 -2.10
N LEU A 5 21.57 -2.59 -2.28
CA LEU A 5 20.10 -2.68 -2.23
C LEU A 5 19.55 -2.22 -0.88
N ALA A 6 20.23 -2.54 0.23
CA ALA A 6 19.85 -2.09 1.57
C ALA A 6 19.91 -0.57 1.72
N PHE A 7 20.92 0.08 1.14
CA PHE A 7 21.01 1.54 1.16
C PHE A 7 19.90 2.19 0.33
N ALA A 8 19.64 1.67 -0.87
CA ALA A 8 18.55 2.16 -1.71
C ALA A 8 17.17 1.94 -1.05
N ALA A 9 16.99 0.81 -0.37
CA ALA A 9 15.80 0.51 0.43
C ALA A 9 15.59 1.53 1.56
N ALA A 10 16.66 1.82 2.30
CA ALA A 10 16.63 2.82 3.37
C ALA A 10 16.29 4.22 2.83
N LEU A 11 16.89 4.63 1.71
CA LEU A 11 16.56 5.90 1.07
C LEU A 11 15.10 5.96 0.61
N LEU A 12 14.58 4.88 0.01
CA LEU A 12 13.19 4.79 -0.40
C LEU A 12 12.24 4.88 0.80
N PHE A 13 12.55 4.21 1.91
CA PHE A 13 11.79 4.31 3.15
C PHE A 13 11.82 5.74 3.70
N LEU A 14 13.01 6.33 3.84
CA LEU A 14 13.19 7.67 4.40
C LEU A 14 12.55 8.77 3.55
N SER A 15 12.59 8.66 2.22
CA SER A 15 11.93 9.62 1.33
C SER A 15 10.42 9.65 1.50
N HIS A 16 9.81 8.57 2.01
CA HIS A 16 8.39 8.53 2.34
C HIS A 16 8.13 8.87 3.81
N ALA A 17 8.94 8.35 4.73
CA ALA A 17 8.73 8.49 6.15
C ALA A 17 8.97 9.92 6.65
N LEU A 18 10.07 10.56 6.24
CA LEU A 18 10.48 11.87 6.73
C LEU A 18 9.48 12.99 6.33
N PRO A 19 9.10 13.15 5.06
CA PRO A 19 8.15 14.21 4.70
C PRO A 19 6.77 13.97 5.31
N SER A 20 6.42 12.71 5.53
CA SER A 20 5.15 12.32 6.11
C SER A 20 5.09 12.52 7.63
N TRP A 21 6.23 12.70 8.31
CA TRP A 21 6.26 12.80 9.77
C TRP A 21 5.33 13.91 10.31
N PRO A 22 4.56 13.66 11.39
CA PRO A 22 3.55 14.60 11.87
C PRO A 22 4.14 15.97 12.27
N GLY A 23 3.97 16.98 11.41
CA GLY A 23 4.47 18.34 11.62
C GLY A 23 5.52 18.79 10.59
N VAL A 24 6.19 17.85 9.92
CA VAL A 24 7.18 18.17 8.87
C VAL A 24 6.49 18.70 7.62
N ARG A 25 5.49 17.96 7.10
CA ARG A 25 4.75 18.37 5.89
C ARG A 25 4.14 19.78 5.98
N PRO A 26 3.42 20.17 7.06
CA PRO A 26 2.91 21.54 7.19
C PRO A 26 4.01 22.61 7.15
N VAL A 27 5.15 22.37 7.82
CA VAL A 27 6.29 23.31 7.82
C VAL A 27 6.91 23.43 6.42
N LEU A 28 7.12 22.31 5.73
CA LEU A 28 7.65 22.32 4.36
C LEU A 28 6.69 23.04 3.40
N ILE A 29 5.38 22.81 3.52
CA ILE A 29 4.38 23.51 2.70
C ILE A 29 4.35 25.00 3.03
N ALA A 30 4.49 25.40 4.29
CA ALA A 30 4.53 26.80 4.69
C ALA A 30 5.75 27.55 4.11
N ARG A 31 6.89 26.86 3.95
CA ARG A 31 8.13 27.44 3.40
C ARG A 31 8.19 27.41 1.87
N LEU A 32 7.73 26.33 1.25
CA LEU A 32 7.91 26.05 -0.19
C LEU A 32 6.65 26.30 -1.02
N GLY A 33 5.51 26.54 -0.36
CA GLY A 33 4.20 26.45 -1.00
C GLY A 33 3.77 25.00 -1.29
N ARG A 34 2.49 24.81 -1.63
CA ARG A 34 1.94 23.48 -1.95
C ARG A 34 2.55 22.88 -3.22
N SER A 35 2.73 23.69 -4.26
CA SER A 35 3.31 23.26 -5.54
C SER A 35 4.79 22.93 -5.42
N GLY A 36 5.57 23.76 -4.69
CA GLY A 36 6.98 23.51 -4.42
C GLY A 36 7.20 22.22 -3.64
N PHE A 37 6.45 22.04 -2.53
CA PHE A 37 6.48 20.78 -1.78
C PHE A 37 6.11 19.57 -2.64
N ALA A 38 5.02 19.66 -3.41
CA ALA A 38 4.57 18.55 -4.25
C ALA A 38 5.59 18.17 -5.33
N THR A 39 6.21 19.17 -5.97
CA THR A 39 7.22 18.95 -7.01
C THR A 39 8.48 18.29 -6.41
N LEU A 40 9.04 18.86 -5.35
CA LEU A 40 10.24 18.34 -4.70
C LEU A 40 10.01 16.93 -4.13
N HIS A 41 8.87 16.71 -3.49
CA HIS A 41 8.52 15.40 -2.97
C HIS A 41 8.38 14.38 -4.11
N SER A 42 7.67 14.70 -5.19
CA SER A 42 7.49 13.80 -6.34
C SER A 42 8.81 13.46 -7.03
N VAL A 43 9.67 14.46 -7.27
CA VAL A 43 11.01 14.24 -7.85
C VAL A 43 11.86 13.38 -6.93
N GLY A 44 11.89 13.69 -5.63
CA GLY A 44 12.62 12.89 -4.64
C GLY A 44 12.14 11.43 -4.59
N SER A 45 10.82 11.21 -4.58
CA SER A 45 10.23 9.87 -4.64
C SER A 45 10.60 9.12 -5.93
N LEU A 46 10.62 9.81 -7.09
CA LEU A 46 10.99 9.18 -8.35
C LEU A 46 12.48 8.81 -8.39
N VAL A 47 13.35 9.67 -7.85
CA VAL A 47 14.79 9.40 -7.74
C VAL A 47 15.04 8.20 -6.83
N THR A 48 14.47 8.16 -5.62
CA THR A 48 14.69 7.03 -4.70
C THR A 48 14.08 5.74 -5.23
N LEU A 49 12.93 5.79 -5.89
CA LEU A 49 12.35 4.63 -6.57
C LEU A 49 13.25 4.12 -7.71
N THR A 50 13.78 5.02 -8.55
CA THR A 50 14.67 4.66 -9.65
C THR A 50 15.95 4.01 -9.13
N LEU A 51 16.57 4.61 -8.10
CA LEU A 51 17.74 4.05 -7.42
C LEU A 51 17.45 2.65 -6.86
N PHE A 52 16.28 2.47 -6.24
CA PHE A 52 15.87 1.18 -5.70
C PHE A 52 15.68 0.14 -6.81
N VAL A 53 15.02 0.47 -7.92
CA VAL A 53 14.85 -0.43 -9.07
C VAL A 53 16.19 -0.83 -9.68
N LEU A 54 17.11 0.14 -9.88
CA LEU A 54 18.43 -0.14 -10.42
C LEU A 54 19.25 -1.03 -9.49
N ALA A 55 19.23 -0.76 -8.18
CA ALA A 55 19.90 -1.59 -7.18
C ALA A 55 19.29 -2.99 -7.10
N TYR A 56 17.96 -3.12 -7.22
CA TYR A 56 17.26 -4.40 -7.25
C TYR A 56 17.68 -5.24 -8.46
N ARG A 57 17.73 -4.63 -9.65
CA ARG A 57 18.15 -5.33 -10.88
C ARG A 57 19.63 -5.75 -10.84
N ALA A 58 20.49 -4.95 -10.22
CA ALA A 58 21.91 -5.23 -10.09
C ALA A 58 22.24 -6.21 -8.95
N ALA A 59 21.35 -6.37 -7.97
CA ALA A 59 21.49 -7.39 -6.96
C ALA A 59 21.22 -8.76 -7.60
N ASP A 60 22.19 -9.67 -7.49
CA ASP A 60 21.96 -11.08 -7.78
C ASP A 60 20.81 -11.61 -6.92
N GLY A 61 20.23 -12.75 -7.30
CA GLY A 61 19.04 -13.34 -6.65
C GLY A 61 19.07 -13.38 -5.12
N GLY A 62 20.24 -13.22 -4.51
CA GLY A 62 20.42 -13.10 -3.07
C GLY A 62 20.59 -14.48 -2.45
N GLU A 63 21.04 -14.48 -1.21
CA GLU A 63 21.04 -15.70 -0.39
C GLU A 63 19.59 -16.19 -0.21
N VAL A 64 19.41 -17.51 -0.27
CA VAL A 64 18.13 -18.13 0.09
C VAL A 64 18.01 -18.05 1.61
N LEU A 65 17.13 -17.17 2.09
CA LEU A 65 16.91 -16.97 3.53
C LEU A 65 15.99 -18.02 4.12
N PHE A 66 15.01 -18.47 3.33
CA PHE A 66 14.13 -19.59 3.65
C PHE A 66 13.50 -20.14 2.38
N THR A 67 12.92 -21.33 2.45
CA THR A 67 12.15 -21.92 1.35
C THR A 67 10.66 -21.76 1.65
N PRO A 68 9.87 -21.08 0.80
CA PRO A 68 8.43 -20.99 0.97
C PRO A 68 7.77 -22.37 0.93
N PHE A 69 6.68 -22.54 1.68
CA PHE A 69 5.84 -23.73 1.57
C PHE A 69 5.05 -23.74 0.26
N ASP A 70 4.65 -24.93 -0.21
CA ASP A 70 3.95 -25.12 -1.49
C ASP A 70 2.61 -24.36 -1.57
N TRP A 71 1.96 -24.12 -0.42
CA TRP A 71 0.71 -23.36 -0.35
C TRP A 71 0.89 -21.84 -0.45
N ALA A 72 2.13 -21.33 -0.37
CA ALA A 72 2.38 -19.89 -0.31
C ALA A 72 1.99 -19.17 -1.62
N ALA A 73 2.36 -19.73 -2.78
CA ALA A 73 1.99 -19.16 -4.09
C ALA A 73 0.47 -19.20 -4.34
N PRO A 74 -0.25 -20.32 -4.11
CA PRO A 74 -1.71 -20.35 -4.13
C PRO A 74 -2.36 -19.31 -3.21
N LEU A 75 -1.83 -19.14 -2.00
CA LEU A 75 -2.35 -18.14 -1.05
C LEU A 75 -2.19 -16.71 -1.60
N VAL A 76 -1.05 -16.36 -2.19
CA VAL A 76 -0.85 -15.05 -2.82
C VAL A 76 -1.92 -14.80 -3.88
N ALA A 77 -2.11 -15.74 -4.81
CA ALA A 77 -3.13 -15.64 -5.86
C ALA A 77 -4.54 -15.49 -5.27
N ALA A 78 -4.88 -16.23 -4.22
CA ALA A 78 -6.19 -16.13 -3.56
C ALA A 78 -6.41 -14.78 -2.84
N VAL A 79 -5.36 -14.17 -2.29
CA VAL A 79 -5.44 -12.90 -1.54
C VAL A 79 -5.46 -11.67 -2.47
N MET A 80 -4.82 -11.74 -3.64
CA MET A 80 -4.68 -10.60 -4.55
C MET A 80 -5.99 -9.94 -5.02
N PRO A 81 -7.09 -10.66 -5.31
CA PRO A 81 -8.37 -10.02 -5.62
C PRO A 81 -8.81 -8.98 -4.58
N ILE A 82 -8.60 -9.29 -3.29
CA ILE A 82 -8.94 -8.39 -2.18
C ILE A 82 -8.04 -7.15 -2.22
N VAL A 83 -6.73 -7.33 -2.41
CA VAL A 83 -5.76 -6.24 -2.56
C VAL A 83 -6.16 -5.30 -3.69
N PHE A 84 -6.43 -5.83 -4.88
CA PHE A 84 -6.79 -5.03 -6.04
C PHE A 84 -8.13 -4.30 -5.85
N LEU A 85 -9.12 -4.94 -5.23
CA LEU A 85 -10.38 -4.29 -4.88
C LEU A 85 -10.17 -3.12 -3.92
N LEU A 86 -9.36 -3.30 -2.86
CA LEU A 86 -9.05 -2.24 -1.92
C LEU A 86 -8.33 -1.07 -2.61
N LEU A 87 -7.38 -1.35 -3.51
CA LEU A 87 -6.64 -0.33 -4.27
C LEU A 87 -7.54 0.44 -5.24
N VAL A 88 -8.30 -0.27 -6.09
CA VAL A 88 -9.21 0.34 -7.06
C VAL A 88 -10.28 1.17 -6.34
N ALA A 89 -10.87 0.63 -5.28
CA ALA A 89 -11.86 1.37 -4.50
C ALA A 89 -11.23 2.59 -3.79
N ARG A 90 -10.00 2.48 -3.29
CA ARG A 90 -9.26 3.61 -2.68
C ARG A 90 -9.00 4.73 -3.67
N VAL A 91 -8.54 4.44 -4.88
CA VAL A 91 -8.16 5.47 -5.86
C VAL A 91 -9.39 6.13 -6.50
N THR A 92 -10.50 5.40 -6.60
CA THR A 92 -11.76 5.90 -7.17
C THR A 92 -12.73 6.49 -6.14
N THR A 93 -12.35 6.55 -4.86
CA THR A 93 -13.18 7.12 -3.78
C THR A 93 -12.46 8.29 -3.13
N ARG A 94 -13.12 9.46 -3.09
CA ARG A 94 -12.53 10.70 -2.54
C ARG A 94 -12.51 10.65 -1.01
N PHE A 95 -11.31 10.67 -0.44
CA PHE A 95 -11.09 10.73 1.01
C PHE A 95 -11.34 12.11 1.63
N GLY A 96 -11.12 13.19 0.88
CA GLY A 96 -10.91 14.52 1.46
C GLY A 96 -9.44 14.70 1.86
N SER A 97 -9.18 15.35 2.99
CA SER A 97 -7.83 15.57 3.52
C SER A 97 -7.68 14.96 4.91
N GLN A 98 -6.45 14.73 5.39
CA GLN A 98 -6.27 14.17 6.74
C GLN A 98 -6.78 15.09 7.86
N GLY A 99 -6.81 16.40 7.64
CA GLY A 99 -7.34 17.36 8.60
C GLY A 99 -8.85 17.53 8.54
N ALA A 100 -9.45 17.23 7.39
CA ALA A 100 -10.87 17.32 7.09
C ALA A 100 -11.26 16.15 6.15
N PRO A 101 -11.37 14.92 6.69
CA PRO A 101 -11.82 13.79 5.91
C PRO A 101 -13.30 13.94 5.56
N ASN A 102 -13.69 13.41 4.40
CA ASN A 102 -15.09 13.31 4.03
C ASN A 102 -15.80 12.29 4.94
N PRO A 103 -17.14 12.38 5.10
CA PRO A 103 -17.90 11.33 5.76
C PRO A 103 -17.61 9.94 5.16
N PRO A 104 -17.55 8.87 5.98
CA PRO A 104 -17.23 7.53 5.51
C PRO A 104 -18.23 7.04 4.46
N ARG A 105 -17.73 6.67 3.28
CA ARG A 105 -18.51 6.12 2.18
C ARG A 105 -17.74 5.04 1.45
N GLY A 106 -18.46 4.03 0.96
CA GLY A 106 -17.95 2.92 0.18
C GLY A 106 -16.86 2.18 0.95
N ILE A 107 -15.67 2.14 0.37
CA ILE A 107 -14.51 1.47 0.96
C ILE A 107 -14.13 2.01 2.35
N TYR A 108 -14.42 3.28 2.64
CA TYR A 108 -14.12 3.88 3.94
C TYR A 108 -15.02 3.41 5.08
N ARG A 109 -16.15 2.76 4.76
CA ARG A 109 -16.96 2.03 5.76
C ARG A 109 -16.38 0.67 6.12
N LEU A 110 -15.65 0.05 5.18
CA LEU A 110 -14.96 -1.22 5.44
C LEU A 110 -13.70 -0.97 6.26
N THR A 111 -12.87 -0.02 5.82
CA THR A 111 -11.65 0.35 6.54
C THR A 111 -11.33 1.81 6.30
N ARG A 112 -10.85 2.50 7.31
CA ARG A 112 -10.40 3.89 7.19
C ARG A 112 -9.06 4.06 6.44
N ALA A 113 -8.33 2.98 6.21
CA ALA A 113 -7.02 3.00 5.55
C ALA A 113 -6.88 1.95 4.42
N PRO A 114 -7.78 1.92 3.42
CA PRO A 114 -7.84 0.81 2.47
C PRO A 114 -6.58 0.67 1.63
N GLY A 115 -5.98 1.78 1.18
CA GLY A 115 -4.74 1.72 0.40
C GLY A 115 -3.55 1.17 1.20
N SER A 116 -3.38 1.61 2.45
CA SER A 116 -2.27 1.15 3.28
C SER A 116 -2.44 -0.31 3.70
N LEU A 117 -3.67 -0.75 4.01
CA LEU A 117 -3.93 -2.17 4.28
C LEU A 117 -3.76 -3.03 3.04
N ALA A 118 -4.17 -2.57 1.86
CA ALA A 118 -3.98 -3.32 0.62
C ALA A 118 -2.50 -3.57 0.34
N LEU A 119 -1.67 -2.52 0.44
CA LEU A 119 -0.24 -2.64 0.19
C LEU A 119 0.47 -3.44 1.29
N LEU A 120 0.04 -3.34 2.56
CA LEU A 120 0.58 -4.17 3.62
C LEU A 120 0.23 -5.65 3.41
N LEU A 121 -1.02 -5.96 3.08
CA LEU A 121 -1.47 -7.32 2.77
C LEU A 121 -0.74 -7.89 1.56
N TRP A 122 -0.56 -7.09 0.51
CA TRP A 122 0.24 -7.43 -0.66
C TRP A 122 1.69 -7.77 -0.28
N ALA A 123 2.35 -6.90 0.49
CA ALA A 123 3.73 -7.08 0.88
C ALA A 123 3.91 -8.33 1.74
N LEU A 124 3.05 -8.55 2.74
CA LEU A 124 3.13 -9.70 3.63
C LEU A 124 2.83 -11.02 2.91
N ALA A 125 1.83 -11.04 2.02
CA ALA A 125 1.50 -12.24 1.24
C ALA A 125 2.69 -12.64 0.34
N HIS A 126 3.28 -11.68 -0.37
CA HIS A 126 4.43 -11.96 -1.22
C HIS A 126 5.68 -12.32 -0.42
N LEU A 127 5.92 -11.65 0.72
CA LEU A 127 7.03 -11.99 1.59
C LEU A 127 6.96 -13.46 2.01
N ASN A 128 5.78 -13.98 2.32
CA ASN A 128 5.57 -15.40 2.62
C ASN A 128 5.88 -16.35 1.44
N ALA A 129 5.77 -15.88 0.19
CA ALA A 129 6.00 -16.64 -1.02
C ALA A 129 7.39 -16.41 -1.66
N THR A 130 8.24 -15.55 -1.08
CA THR A 130 9.56 -15.22 -1.64
C THR A 130 10.65 -15.37 -0.61
N GLY A 131 11.47 -16.41 -0.77
CA GLY A 131 12.51 -16.79 0.17
C GLY A 131 13.88 -16.13 -0.03
N ASP A 132 14.08 -15.43 -1.15
CA ASP A 132 15.38 -14.87 -1.52
C ASP A 132 15.61 -13.47 -0.94
N GLY A 133 16.85 -13.17 -0.55
CA GLY A 133 17.19 -11.94 0.17
C GLY A 133 16.79 -10.66 -0.57
N ARG A 134 16.87 -10.64 -1.90
CA ARG A 134 16.51 -9.47 -2.70
C ARG A 134 15.00 -9.20 -2.65
N ARG A 135 14.16 -10.22 -2.84
CA ARG A 135 12.69 -10.07 -2.77
C ARG A 135 12.22 -9.83 -1.33
N VAL A 136 12.84 -10.48 -0.35
CA VAL A 136 12.59 -10.23 1.07
C VAL A 136 12.82 -8.75 1.41
N LEU A 137 13.92 -8.16 0.93
CA LEU A 137 14.20 -6.75 1.18
C LEU A 137 13.21 -5.82 0.45
N LEU A 138 12.77 -6.15 -0.76
CA LEU A 138 11.71 -5.43 -1.48
C LEU A 138 10.40 -5.42 -0.68
N PHE A 139 9.85 -6.59 -0.38
CA PHE A 139 8.55 -6.68 0.30
C PHE A 139 8.62 -6.20 1.74
N GLY A 140 9.74 -6.45 2.44
CA GLY A 140 9.99 -5.92 3.78
C GLY A 140 10.03 -4.39 3.81
N THR A 141 10.69 -3.74 2.83
CA THR A 141 10.70 -2.28 2.73
C THR A 141 9.30 -1.72 2.48
N MET A 142 8.53 -2.35 1.59
CA MET A 142 7.15 -1.93 1.31
C MET A 142 6.22 -2.14 2.52
N ALA A 143 6.38 -3.24 3.26
CA ALA A 143 5.68 -3.48 4.52
C ALA A 143 6.03 -2.39 5.57
N ALA A 144 7.32 -2.03 5.69
CA ALA A 144 7.75 -0.96 6.59
C ALA A 144 7.15 0.41 6.23
N ILE A 145 7.18 0.81 4.94
CA ILE A 145 6.59 2.07 4.46
C ILE A 145 5.09 2.12 4.77
N THR A 146 4.38 1.02 4.50
CA THR A 146 2.92 0.97 4.66
C THR A 146 2.50 0.92 6.12
N LEU A 147 3.22 0.18 6.97
CA LEU A 147 3.02 0.17 8.41
C LEU A 147 3.29 1.54 9.02
N PHE A 148 4.38 2.20 8.63
CA PHE A 148 4.67 3.57 9.04
C PHE A 148 3.53 4.51 8.63
N ALA A 149 3.05 4.42 7.38
CA ALA A 149 1.94 5.23 6.91
C ALA A 149 0.65 5.00 7.71
N LEU A 150 0.33 3.76 8.09
CA LEU A 150 -0.80 3.42 8.96
C LEU A 150 -0.71 4.13 10.30
N VAL A 151 0.39 3.92 11.04
CA VAL A 151 0.60 4.50 12.37
C VAL A 151 0.55 6.03 12.30
N LYS A 152 1.25 6.62 11.34
CA LYS A 152 1.27 8.07 11.14
C LYS A 152 -0.11 8.63 10.77
N ASN A 153 -0.87 7.98 9.90
CA ASN A 153 -2.22 8.43 9.54
C ASN A 153 -3.14 8.41 10.75
N GLU A 154 -3.03 7.38 11.59
CA GLU A 154 -3.76 7.30 12.86
C GLU A 154 -3.44 8.45 13.81
N VAL A 155 -2.15 8.79 13.96
CA VAL A 155 -1.70 9.93 14.77
C VAL A 155 -2.28 11.24 14.23
N VAL A 156 -2.22 11.47 12.91
CA VAL A 156 -2.72 12.72 12.31
C VAL A 156 -4.24 12.85 12.48
N LEU A 157 -5.00 11.78 12.28
CA LEU A 157 -6.46 11.79 12.46
C LEU A 157 -6.87 12.16 13.90
N ARG A 158 -6.05 11.86 14.91
CA ARG A 158 -6.35 12.24 16.31
C ARG A 158 -6.20 13.74 16.58
N ARG A 159 -5.44 14.46 15.73
CA ARG A 159 -5.09 15.88 15.96
C ARG A 159 -6.23 16.84 15.67
N THR A 160 -7.18 16.49 14.80
CA THR A 160 -8.30 17.37 14.42
C THR A 160 -9.64 16.84 14.94
N SER A 161 -10.60 17.74 15.18
CA SER A 161 -11.97 17.35 15.55
C SER A 161 -12.62 16.49 14.46
N ALA A 162 -12.51 16.91 13.19
CA ALA A 162 -13.02 16.16 12.04
C ALA A 162 -12.37 14.77 11.91
N GLY A 163 -11.06 14.66 12.14
CA GLY A 163 -10.36 13.38 12.12
C GLY A 163 -10.80 12.45 13.26
N ARG A 164 -11.05 12.98 14.45
CA ARG A 164 -11.62 12.22 15.58
C ARG A 164 -13.05 11.74 15.29
N ALA A 165 -13.89 12.59 14.72
CA ALA A 165 -15.25 12.22 14.30
C ALA A 165 -15.21 11.08 13.26
N PHE A 166 -14.40 11.23 12.22
CA PHE A 166 -14.23 10.18 11.20
C PHE A 166 -13.75 8.84 11.80
N ARG A 167 -12.83 8.88 12.78
CA ARG A 167 -12.40 7.68 13.50
C ARG A 167 -13.49 7.05 14.35
N ALA A 168 -14.37 7.86 14.95
CA ALA A 168 -15.49 7.36 15.74
C ALA A 168 -16.50 6.59 14.89
N GLU A 169 -16.56 6.87 13.58
CA GLU A 169 -17.45 6.21 12.63
C GLU A 169 -16.79 5.06 11.85
N THR A 170 -15.48 4.83 12.00
CA THR A 170 -14.73 3.88 11.16
C THR A 170 -13.76 2.98 11.92
N ALA A 171 -13.51 1.78 11.39
CA ALA A 171 -12.47 0.89 11.90
C ALA A 171 -11.20 0.90 11.03
N LEU A 172 -10.09 0.52 11.65
CA LEU A 172 -8.86 0.22 10.91
C LEU A 172 -9.01 -1.11 10.18
N LEU A 173 -9.32 -2.18 10.91
CA LEU A 173 -9.57 -3.48 10.32
C LEU A 173 -11.03 -3.61 9.87
N PRO A 174 -11.29 -4.30 8.75
CA PRO A 174 -12.66 -4.62 8.34
C PRO A 174 -13.45 -5.30 9.45
N LEU A 175 -14.74 -4.99 9.51
CA LEU A 175 -15.71 -5.63 10.42
C LEU A 175 -15.51 -5.37 11.93
N THR A 176 -14.42 -4.74 12.36
CA THR A 176 -14.20 -4.39 13.78
C THR A 176 -14.76 -3.01 14.16
N GLY A 177 -15.58 -2.42 13.28
CA GLY A 177 -16.07 -1.05 13.40
C GLY A 177 -17.43 -0.94 14.08
N PRO A 178 -17.83 0.29 14.45
CA PRO A 178 -19.10 0.57 15.12
C PRO A 178 -20.32 0.14 14.30
N GLN A 179 -20.19 0.05 12.98
CA GLN A 179 -21.25 -0.34 12.05
C GLN A 179 -21.28 -1.86 11.80
N GLY A 180 -20.27 -2.61 12.29
CA GLY A 180 -20.13 -4.05 12.13
C GLY A 180 -20.29 -4.54 10.69
N TRP A 181 -20.90 -5.71 10.52
CA TRP A 181 -21.17 -6.31 9.21
C TRP A 181 -22.14 -5.47 8.36
N ARG A 182 -23.13 -4.79 8.97
CA ARG A 182 -24.11 -3.96 8.26
C ARG A 182 -23.46 -2.78 7.55
N GLY A 183 -22.49 -2.13 8.21
CA GLY A 183 -21.69 -1.06 7.63
C GLY A 183 -20.82 -1.56 6.48
N ALA A 184 -20.24 -2.75 6.61
CA ALA A 184 -19.47 -3.37 5.54
C ALA A 184 -20.34 -3.67 4.31
N LEU A 185 -21.53 -4.25 4.48
CA LEU A 185 -22.47 -4.47 3.36
C LEU A 185 -22.91 -3.16 2.70
N SER A 186 -23.21 -2.14 3.50
CA SER A 186 -23.55 -0.82 2.99
C SER A 186 -22.39 -0.20 2.20
N GLY A 187 -21.15 -0.37 2.69
CA GLY A 187 -19.95 0.06 1.98
C GLY A 187 -19.74 -0.69 0.67
N LEU A 188 -19.99 -2.01 0.63
CA LEU A 188 -19.95 -2.81 -0.60
C LEU A 188 -20.98 -2.30 -1.61
N ALA A 189 -22.22 -2.05 -1.17
CA ALA A 189 -23.27 -1.49 -2.03
C ALA A 189 -22.90 -0.09 -2.56
N GLU A 190 -22.38 0.79 -1.70
CA GLU A 190 -21.97 2.15 -2.07
C GLU A 190 -20.77 2.19 -3.03
N MET A 191 -19.91 1.16 -3.06
CA MET A 191 -18.84 1.06 -4.06
C MET A 191 -19.40 0.88 -5.48
N GLY A 192 -20.54 0.21 -5.60
CA GLY A 192 -21.18 -0.10 -6.88
C GLY A 192 -20.40 -1.15 -7.71
N PRO A 193 -21.04 -1.71 -8.74
CA PRO A 193 -20.49 -2.81 -9.53
C PRO A 193 -19.21 -2.43 -10.29
N ALA A 194 -19.08 -1.16 -10.71
CA ALA A 194 -17.93 -0.70 -11.48
C ALA A 194 -16.59 -0.84 -10.73
N ARG A 195 -16.58 -0.61 -9.39
CA ARG A 195 -15.34 -0.75 -8.59
C ARG A 195 -14.99 -2.21 -8.34
N LEU A 196 -16.01 -3.06 -8.15
CA LEU A 196 -15.82 -4.52 -8.01
C LEU A 196 -15.27 -5.10 -9.30
N ALA A 197 -15.91 -4.81 -10.43
CA ALA A 197 -15.47 -5.21 -11.76
C ALA A 197 -14.07 -4.66 -12.06
N GLY A 198 -13.80 -3.39 -11.74
CA GLY A 198 -12.48 -2.79 -11.92
C GLY A 198 -11.39 -3.46 -11.09
N GLY A 199 -11.67 -3.85 -9.84
CA GLY A 199 -10.74 -4.62 -9.00
C GLY A 199 -10.42 -5.99 -9.58
N LEU A 200 -11.45 -6.74 -10.00
CA LEU A 200 -11.28 -8.05 -10.62
C LEU A 200 -10.56 -7.96 -11.97
N ALA A 201 -10.90 -6.98 -12.81
CA ALA A 201 -10.24 -6.75 -14.09
C ALA A 201 -8.77 -6.35 -13.90
N ALA A 202 -8.45 -5.51 -12.92
CA ALA A 202 -7.08 -5.14 -12.59
C ALA A 202 -6.27 -6.36 -12.09
N TYR A 203 -6.88 -7.21 -11.27
CA TYR A 203 -6.26 -8.46 -10.83
C TYR A 203 -6.00 -9.42 -12.01
N GLY A 204 -7.02 -9.68 -12.83
CA GLY A 204 -6.88 -10.54 -14.01
C GLY A 204 -5.82 -10.01 -15.00
N GLY A 205 -5.82 -8.70 -15.26
CA GLY A 205 -4.79 -8.05 -16.07
C GLY A 205 -3.40 -8.21 -15.47
N MET A 206 -3.25 -8.07 -14.15
CA MET A 206 -1.96 -8.29 -13.49
C MET A 206 -1.52 -9.75 -13.59
N LEU A 207 -2.40 -10.74 -13.42
CA LEU A 207 -2.03 -12.16 -13.61
C LEU A 207 -1.43 -12.41 -14.99
N MET A 208 -2.04 -11.86 -16.04
CA MET A 208 -1.56 -12.02 -17.41
C MET A 208 -0.23 -11.29 -17.66
N LEU A 209 -0.03 -10.12 -17.04
CA LEU A 209 1.17 -9.31 -17.21
C LEU A 209 2.31 -9.72 -16.26
N HIS A 210 2.05 -10.49 -15.22
CA HIS A 210 3.04 -10.83 -14.20
C HIS A 210 4.25 -11.60 -14.77
N PRO A 211 4.09 -12.59 -15.67
CA PRO A 211 5.23 -13.23 -16.33
C PRO A 211 6.06 -12.24 -17.16
N LEU A 212 5.41 -11.32 -17.86
CA LEU A 212 6.07 -10.32 -18.70
C LEU A 212 6.83 -9.27 -17.87
N LEU A 213 6.23 -8.81 -16.77
CA LEU A 213 6.77 -7.74 -15.94
C LEU A 213 7.83 -8.23 -14.94
N PHE A 214 7.66 -9.45 -14.42
CA PHE A 214 8.46 -9.97 -13.30
C PHE A 214 9.16 -11.29 -13.60
N GLY A 215 8.92 -11.91 -14.76
CA GLY A 215 9.56 -13.17 -15.15
C GLY A 215 9.08 -14.38 -14.35
N VAL A 216 7.93 -14.29 -13.68
CA VAL A 216 7.38 -15.36 -12.83
C VAL A 216 5.92 -15.58 -13.21
N ASP A 217 5.50 -16.82 -13.39
CA ASP A 217 4.09 -17.17 -13.56
C ASP A 217 3.42 -17.35 -12.18
N PRO A 218 2.41 -16.54 -11.81
CA PRO A 218 1.67 -16.72 -10.56
C PRO A 218 0.89 -18.02 -10.46
N LEU A 219 0.60 -18.68 -11.59
CA LEU A 219 -0.26 -19.85 -11.69
C LEU A 219 0.51 -21.13 -12.05
N TYR A 220 1.84 -21.13 -11.91
CA TYR A 220 2.70 -22.27 -12.24
C TYR A 220 2.31 -23.59 -11.55
N TRP A 221 1.56 -23.52 -10.45
CA TRP A 221 1.11 -24.66 -9.63
C TRP A 221 -0.26 -25.23 -10.06
N ILE A 222 -0.92 -24.62 -11.06
CA ILE A 222 -2.21 -25.08 -11.60
C ILE A 222 -2.01 -26.03 -12.81
N GLY A 223 -0.79 -26.11 -13.37
CA GLY A 223 -0.42 -26.99 -14.48
C GLY A 223 0.76 -27.89 -14.14
#